data_AF-A0AAE4A7J1-F1
#
_entry.id   AF-A0AAE4A7J1-F1
#
_cell.length_a   1.000
_cell.length_b   1.000
_cell.length_c   1.000
_cell.angle_alpha   90.00
_cell.angle_beta   90.00
_cell.angle_gamma   90.00
#
_symmetry.space_group_name_H-M   'P 1'
#
loop_
_entity.id
_entity.type
_entity.pdbx_description
1 polymer ?
#
loop_
_entity_poly.entity_id
_entity_poly.type
_entity_poly.pdbx_seq_one_letter_code
_entity_poly.pdbx_strand_id
1 'polypeptide(L)'
;MGLQRSSDGSDPLRSERIAHVAGDEERRVTPSRVAEGTLACPDCDAPVALTAGPISPADRLNCPFCGRDGSAREFLSLARPTRPQRVVVKISLRSRASRA
;
A
#
# COMPACT_ATOMS: atom_id res chain seq x y z
N MET A 1 27.50 -27.77 -33.07
CA MET A 1 27.31 -26.34 -33.41
C MET A 1 27.11 -25.59 -32.10
N GLY A 2 28.17 -24.97 -31.57
CA GLY A 2 28.11 -24.18 -30.33
C GLY A 2 28.75 -22.82 -30.59
N LEU A 3 28.02 -21.73 -30.31
CA LEU A 3 28.56 -20.38 -30.42
C LEU A 3 29.16 -19.98 -29.07
N GLN A 4 30.49 -19.84 -29.02
CA GLN A 4 31.19 -19.19 -27.90
C GLN A 4 31.09 -17.68 -28.04
N ARG A 5 30.72 -16.98 -26.97
CA ARG A 5 30.84 -15.52 -26.85
C ARG A 5 32.15 -15.20 -26.11
N SER A 6 33.10 -14.61 -26.81
CA SER A 6 34.25 -13.93 -26.21
C SER A 6 33.89 -12.46 -25.97
N SER A 7 34.01 -12.01 -24.72
CA SER A 7 33.99 -10.59 -24.36
C SER A 7 35.42 -10.19 -24.03
N ASP A 8 36.05 -9.41 -24.89
CA ASP A 8 37.29 -8.70 -24.56
C ASP A 8 37.10 -7.23 -24.98
N GLY A 9 37.42 -6.32 -24.07
CA GLY A 9 37.18 -4.89 -24.22
C GLY A 9 36.88 -4.19 -22.90
N SER A 10 37.86 -4.21 -21.99
CA SER A 10 37.92 -3.28 -20.86
C SER A 10 38.30 -1.90 -21.38
N ASP A 11 37.31 -1.03 -21.64
CA ASP A 11 37.56 0.38 -21.97
C ASP A 11 37.26 1.25 -20.73
N PRO A 12 38.22 2.00 -20.16
CA PRO A 12 37.95 2.84 -19.00
C PRO A 12 37.08 4.02 -19.43
N LEU A 13 35.80 3.98 -19.05
CA LEU A 13 34.87 5.09 -19.21
C LEU A 13 35.43 6.34 -18.51
N ARG A 14 36.01 7.25 -19.29
CA ARG A 14 36.27 8.62 -18.83
C ARG A 14 34.92 9.27 -18.51
N SER A 15 34.76 9.65 -17.24
CA SER A 15 33.57 10.30 -16.73
C SER A 15 33.49 11.75 -17.23
N GLU A 16 33.04 11.95 -18.47
CA GLU A 16 32.60 13.28 -18.92
C GLU A 16 31.28 13.62 -18.24
N ARG A 17 31.27 14.80 -17.60
CA ARG A 17 30.15 15.31 -16.82
C ARG A 17 29.04 15.69 -17.81
N ILE A 18 27.94 14.93 -17.80
CA ILE A 18 26.78 15.17 -18.68
C ILE A 18 26.25 16.58 -18.42
N ALA A 19 26.26 17.44 -19.45
CA ALA A 19 25.68 18.76 -19.36
C ALA A 19 24.15 18.65 -19.21
N HIS A 20 23.59 19.35 -18.22
CA HIS A 20 22.14 19.42 -18.04
C HIS A 20 21.53 20.22 -19.19
N VAL A 21 20.82 19.53 -20.08
CA VAL A 21 19.87 20.15 -21.02
C VAL A 21 18.82 20.85 -20.17
N ALA A 22 18.52 22.13 -20.45
CA ALA A 22 17.41 22.85 -19.84
C ALA A 22 16.13 22.02 -20.07
N GLY A 23 15.69 21.34 -19.01
CA GLY A 23 14.63 20.35 -19.09
C GLY A 23 13.27 20.99 -19.26
N ASP A 24 12.40 20.32 -20.02
CA ASP A 24 10.97 20.51 -19.90
C ASP A 24 10.57 20.40 -18.42
N GLU A 25 9.88 21.43 -17.91
CA GLU A 25 9.34 21.39 -16.55
C GLU A 25 8.09 20.52 -16.56
N GLU A 26 8.25 19.22 -16.25
CA GLU A 26 7.15 18.29 -16.04
C GLU A 26 6.35 18.75 -14.82
N ARG A 27 5.35 19.63 -15.02
CA ARG A 27 4.39 19.97 -13.98
C ARG A 27 3.45 18.79 -13.77
N ARG A 28 3.88 17.85 -12.92
CA ARG A 28 3.02 16.77 -12.43
C ARG A 28 1.83 17.37 -11.70
N VAL A 29 0.66 17.30 -12.32
CA VAL A 29 -0.59 17.31 -11.58
C VAL A 29 -0.56 16.04 -10.73
N THR A 30 -0.46 16.17 -9.41
CA THR A 30 -0.58 15.06 -8.48
C THR A 30 -2.06 14.74 -8.32
N PRO A 31 -2.61 13.67 -8.94
CA PRO A 31 -3.89 13.16 -8.47
C PRO A 31 -3.71 12.76 -7.01
N SER A 32 -4.52 13.34 -6.11
CA SER A 32 -4.48 13.05 -4.67
C SER A 32 -4.87 11.62 -4.35
N ARG A 33 -5.45 10.91 -5.31
CA ARG A 33 -5.92 9.53 -5.19
C ARG A 33 -5.34 8.67 -6.30
N VAL A 34 -4.56 7.66 -5.91
CA VAL A 34 -3.93 6.71 -6.83
C VAL A 34 -4.74 5.42 -6.98
N ALA A 35 -5.44 4.98 -5.93
CA ALA A 35 -6.25 3.77 -5.94
C ALA A 35 -7.34 3.78 -4.85
N GLU A 36 -8.21 2.76 -4.89
CA GLU A 36 -9.13 2.35 -3.83
C GLU A 36 -8.91 0.87 -3.52
N GLY A 37 -9.03 0.48 -2.26
CA GLY A 37 -8.80 -0.90 -1.84
C GLY A 37 -9.39 -1.20 -0.47
N THR A 38 -9.22 -2.43 -0.02
CA THR A 38 -9.68 -2.90 1.30
C THR A 38 -8.51 -3.22 2.20
N LEU A 39 -8.70 -3.05 3.51
CA LEU A 39 -7.75 -3.50 4.53
C LEU A 39 -8.23 -4.79 5.19
N ALA A 40 -7.48 -5.87 5.01
CA ALA A 40 -7.76 -7.18 5.60
C ALA A 40 -6.46 -7.87 6.03
N CYS A 41 -6.52 -8.66 7.09
CA CYS A 41 -5.38 -9.47 7.53
C CYS A 41 -5.06 -10.55 6.48
N PRO A 42 -3.79 -10.73 6.06
CA PRO A 42 -3.49 -11.74 5.04
C PRO A 42 -3.54 -13.18 5.58
N ASP A 43 -3.52 -13.37 6.90
CA ASP A 43 -3.54 -14.70 7.52
C ASP A 43 -4.96 -15.20 7.77
N CYS A 44 -5.83 -14.32 8.27
CA CYS A 44 -7.17 -14.70 8.72
C CYS A 44 -8.30 -14.00 7.96
N ASP A 45 -7.99 -13.16 6.97
CA ASP A 45 -8.95 -12.39 6.16
C ASP A 45 -9.86 -11.46 6.98
N ALA A 46 -9.54 -11.21 8.25
CA ALA A 46 -10.34 -10.35 9.10
C ALA A 46 -10.14 -8.87 8.74
N PRO A 47 -11.21 -8.05 8.76
CA PRO A 47 -11.11 -6.63 8.44
C PRO A 47 -10.27 -5.89 9.50
N VAL A 48 -9.40 -4.99 9.05
CA VAL A 48 -8.58 -4.14 9.92
C VAL A 48 -8.99 -2.69 9.73
N ALA A 49 -9.61 -2.10 10.76
CA ALA A 49 -10.08 -0.72 10.72
C ALA A 49 -8.97 0.25 11.14
N LEU A 50 -8.86 1.38 10.43
CA LEU A 50 -8.03 2.51 10.86
C LEU A 50 -8.84 3.39 11.82
N THR A 51 -8.35 3.60 13.03
CA THR A 51 -9.08 4.32 14.09
C THR A 51 -8.59 5.74 14.33
N ALA A 52 -7.41 6.12 13.82
CA ALA A 52 -6.73 7.37 14.15
C ALA A 52 -6.55 8.36 12.97
N GLY A 53 -7.08 8.03 11.78
CA GLY A 53 -6.94 8.87 10.58
C GLY A 53 -6.07 8.23 9.49
N PRO A 54 -5.57 9.03 8.52
CA PRO A 54 -4.69 8.55 7.46
C PRO A 54 -3.37 8.00 8.01
N ILE A 55 -2.85 6.96 7.36
CA ILE A 55 -1.57 6.33 7.70
C ILE A 55 -0.69 6.18 6.45
N SER A 56 0.61 6.05 6.66
CA SER A 56 1.57 5.68 5.62
C SER A 56 1.49 4.17 5.32
N PRO A 57 1.73 3.73 4.07
CA PRO A 57 1.84 2.31 3.74
C PRO A 57 2.92 1.55 4.53
N ALA A 58 3.90 2.27 5.07
CA ALA A 58 4.98 1.71 5.89
C ALA A 58 4.63 1.63 7.39
N ASP A 59 3.54 2.29 7.83
CA ASP A 59 3.14 2.26 9.24
C ASP A 59 2.75 0.85 9.67
N ARG A 60 2.95 0.55 10.96
CA ARG A 60 2.63 -0.76 11.53
C ARG A 60 1.13 -0.89 11.80
N LEU A 61 0.58 -2.04 11.46
CA LEU A 61 -0.76 -2.47 11.84
C LEU A 61 -0.70 -3.82 12.54
N ASN A 62 -1.60 -3.98 13.51
CA ASN A 62 -1.84 -5.25 14.18
C ASN A 62 -3.28 -5.72 13.90
N CYS A 63 -3.44 -7.00 13.54
CA CYS A 63 -4.74 -7.61 13.37
C CYS A 63 -5.39 -7.87 14.74
N PRO A 64 -6.55 -7.26 15.04
CA PRO A 64 -7.20 -7.44 16.34
C PRO A 64 -7.81 -8.84 16.55
N PHE A 65 -7.80 -9.69 15.52
CA PHE A 65 -8.38 -11.04 15.56
C PHE A 65 -7.33 -12.13 15.77
N CYS A 66 -6.24 -12.11 15.00
CA CYS A 66 -5.19 -13.16 15.06
C CYS A 66 -3.85 -12.67 15.62
N GLY A 67 -3.71 -11.37 15.88
CA GLY A 67 -2.48 -10.78 16.41
C GLY A 67 -1.36 -10.58 15.39
N ARG A 68 -1.55 -10.90 14.10
CA ARG A 68 -0.55 -10.61 13.06
C ARG A 68 -0.16 -9.15 13.07
N ASP A 69 1.14 -8.89 13.12
CA ASP A 69 1.76 -7.59 13.02
C ASP A 69 2.48 -7.45 11.66
N GLY A 70 2.35 -6.30 11.00
CA GLY A 70 2.94 -6.06 9.68
C GLY A 70 2.85 -4.61 9.24
N SER A 71 3.43 -4.29 8.08
CA SER A 71 3.27 -2.97 7.47
C SER A 71 1.86 -2.82 6.85
N ALA A 72 1.29 -1.62 6.86
CA ALA A 72 -0.07 -1.36 6.39
C ALA A 72 -0.30 -1.83 4.95
N ARG A 73 0.72 -1.71 4.08
CA ARG A 73 0.68 -2.22 2.70
C ARG A 73 0.45 -3.72 2.58
N GLU A 74 0.81 -4.52 3.60
CA GLU A 74 0.56 -5.97 3.59
C GLU A 74 -0.92 -6.28 3.80
N PHE A 75 -1.64 -5.41 4.52
CA PHE A 75 -3.07 -5.54 4.75
C PHE A 75 -3.90 -4.95 3.60
N LEU A 76 -3.29 -4.13 2.73
CA LEU A 76 -3.96 -3.44 1.63
C LEU A 76 -4.09 -4.36 0.41
N SER A 77 -5.34 -4.64 0.02
CA SER A 77 -5.66 -5.27 -1.25
C SER A 77 -6.27 -4.24 -2.22
N LEU A 78 -5.64 -4.10 -3.40
CA LEU A 78 -6.14 -3.30 -4.53
C LEU A 78 -6.89 -4.14 -5.57
N ALA A 79 -6.94 -5.46 -5.38
CA ALA A 79 -7.73 -6.33 -6.25
C ALA A 79 -9.23 -6.01 -6.08
N ARG A 80 -10.02 -6.21 -7.14
CA ARG A 80 -11.48 -6.19 -6.98
C ARG A 80 -11.85 -7.14 -5.83
N PRO A 81 -12.70 -6.73 -4.88
CA PRO A 81 -13.05 -7.59 -3.75
C PRO A 81 -13.55 -8.93 -4.30
N THR A 82 -12.79 -10.00 -4.04
CA THR A 82 -13.14 -11.34 -4.52
C THR A 82 -14.40 -11.87 -3.81
N ARG A 83 -14.77 -11.26 -2.67
CA ARG A 83 -15.98 -11.55 -1.91
C ARG A 83 -16.50 -10.27 -1.23
N PRO A 84 -17.82 -10.03 -1.18
CA PRO A 84 -18.39 -8.97 -0.35
C PRO A 84 -18.03 -9.22 1.12
N GLN A 85 -17.50 -8.22 1.84
CA GLN A 85 -17.34 -8.32 3.30
C GLN A 85 -18.73 -8.47 3.92
N ARG A 86 -19.09 -9.70 4.33
CA ARG A 86 -20.33 -9.97 5.08
C ARG A 86 -20.09 -9.66 6.54
N VAL A 87 -20.38 -8.43 6.95
CA VAL A 87 -20.37 -8.01 8.36
C VAL A 87 -21.79 -7.94 8.92
N VAL A 88 -21.96 -8.45 10.14
CA VAL A 88 -23.20 -8.33 10.92
C VAL A 88 -23.02 -7.17 11.91
N VAL A 89 -23.73 -6.07 11.69
CA VAL A 89 -23.75 -4.93 12.62
C VAL A 89 -24.82 -5.15 13.67
N LYS A 90 -24.44 -5.16 14.95
CA LYS A 90 -25.37 -5.18 16.08
C LYS A 90 -25.38 -3.82 16.76
N ILE A 91 -26.52 -3.13 16.71
CA ILE A 91 -26.70 -1.81 17.34
C ILE A 91 -27.48 -2.02 18.64
N SER A 92 -26.97 -1.51 19.76
CA SER A 92 -27.71 -1.42 21.03
C SER A 92 -28.04 0.05 21.33
N LEU A 93 -29.33 0.35 21.47
CA LEU A 93 -29.77 1.67 21.92
C LEU A 93 -29.63 1.75 23.43
N ARG A 94 -28.88 2.74 23.94
CA ARG A 94 -28.92 3.06 25.37
C ARG A 94 -30.27 3.68 25.69
N SER A 95 -31.05 3.08 26.57
CA SER A 95 -32.25 3.72 27.10
C SER A 95 -31.85 5.00 27.82
N ARG A 96 -32.33 6.16 27.35
CA ARG A 96 -32.26 7.38 28.13
C ARG A 96 -33.12 7.16 29.37
N ALA A 97 -32.51 7.08 30.54
CA ALA A 97 -33.23 7.27 31.78
C ALA A 97 -33.88 8.66 31.70
N SER A 98 -35.21 8.70 31.71
CA SER A 98 -35.96 9.95 31.85
C SER A 98 -35.54 10.59 33.17
N ARG A 99 -34.90 11.76 33.11
CA ARG A 99 -34.86 12.65 34.27
C ARG A 99 -36.31 13.05 34.54
N ALA A 100 -36.82 12.58 35.68
CA ALA A 100 -38.07 13.06 36.26
C ALA A 100 -37.93 14.53 36.67
#